data_AF-A0A947AC26-F1
#
_entry.id   AF-A0A947AC26-F1
#
_cell.length_a   1.000
_cell.length_b   1.000
_cell.length_c   1.000
_cell.angle_alpha   90.00
_cell.angle_beta   90.00
_cell.angle_gamma   90.00
#
_symmetry.space_group_name_H-M   'P 1'
#
loop_
_entity.id
_entity.type
_entity.pdbx_description
1 polymer ?
#
loop_
_entity_poly.entity_id
_entity_poly.type
_entity_poly.pdbx_seq_one_letter_code
_entity_poly.pdbx_strand_id
1 'polypeptide(L)'
;GWSGFCDINISSQTSIETPGSNLDTTATTIITNLSGTAPAAGSLSLYFPYDLTDYNATIADADTITLTGAGASHIVEQYKLAWTSYALVVDETDNNLYLYYNFAPTPQLLYTNGTRSLLMKNISTFKFKGAGHTIRFKVCKEERISEDVNITACKEKAVF
;
A
#
# COMPACT_ATOMS: atom_id res chain seq x y z
N GLY A 1 4.67 -0.50 4.36
CA GLY A 1 4.36 -1.87 4.78
C GLY A 1 5.66 -2.61 5.03
N TRP A 2 5.59 -3.68 5.81
CA TRP A 2 6.71 -4.57 6.12
C TRP A 2 6.56 -5.84 5.27
N SER A 3 7.67 -6.50 5.01
CA SER A 3 7.68 -7.82 4.40
C SER A 3 8.67 -8.69 5.15
N GLY A 4 8.34 -9.96 5.31
CA GLY A 4 9.13 -10.89 6.09
C GLY A 4 8.89 -12.33 5.66
N PHE A 5 9.45 -13.24 6.46
CA PHE A 5 9.27 -14.67 6.32
C PHE A 5 8.59 -15.21 7.58
N CYS A 6 7.61 -16.09 7.40
CA CYS A 6 7.01 -16.88 8.45
C CYS A 6 7.49 -18.34 8.36
N ASP A 7 7.53 -19.02 9.50
CA ASP A 7 7.72 -20.45 9.55
C ASP A 7 6.37 -21.16 9.37
N ILE A 8 6.18 -21.78 8.22
CA ILE A 8 4.94 -22.45 7.84
C ILE A 8 4.63 -23.63 8.77
N ASN A 9 5.64 -24.31 9.31
CA ASN A 9 5.44 -25.56 10.07
C ASN A 9 4.89 -25.31 11.47
N ILE A 10 5.13 -24.13 12.03
CA ILE A 10 4.64 -23.72 13.35
C ILE A 10 3.50 -22.69 13.25
N SER A 11 3.34 -22.04 12.09
CA SER A 11 2.19 -21.18 11.82
C SER A 11 0.90 -21.99 11.74
N SER A 12 -0.21 -21.35 12.10
CA SER A 12 -1.58 -21.84 12.00
C SER A 12 -2.45 -20.82 11.26
N GLN A 13 -3.70 -21.17 10.97
CA GLN A 13 -4.63 -20.25 10.30
C GLN A 13 -4.78 -18.92 11.05
N THR A 14 -4.65 -18.90 12.37
CA THR A 14 -4.84 -17.68 13.19
C THR A 14 -3.57 -17.14 13.83
N SER A 15 -2.43 -17.84 13.71
CA SER A 15 -1.13 -17.41 14.27
C SER A 15 -0.05 -17.60 13.23
N ILE A 16 0.56 -16.50 12.79
CA ILE A 16 1.66 -16.51 11.82
C ILE A 16 2.94 -16.22 12.59
N GLU A 17 3.80 -17.23 12.63
CA GLU A 17 5.06 -17.21 13.37
C GLU A 17 6.17 -16.68 12.47
N THR A 18 6.81 -15.60 12.87
CA THR A 18 7.77 -14.83 12.07
C THR A 18 9.09 -14.63 12.82
N PRO A 19 9.81 -15.71 13.20
CA PRO A 19 10.96 -15.63 14.10
C PRO A 19 12.02 -14.61 13.65
N GLY A 20 12.40 -13.72 14.57
CA GLY A 20 13.40 -12.68 14.31
C GLY A 20 12.87 -11.45 13.56
N SER A 21 11.56 -11.32 13.36
CA SER A 21 10.96 -10.15 12.71
C SER A 21 10.91 -8.93 13.62
N ASN A 22 10.85 -9.14 14.95
CA ASN A 22 10.91 -8.07 15.95
C ASN A 22 9.88 -6.95 15.68
N LEU A 23 8.63 -7.34 15.43
CA LEU A 23 7.51 -6.54 14.98
C LEU A 23 7.05 -5.50 16.01
N ASP A 24 7.19 -5.79 17.30
CA ASP A 24 6.86 -4.89 18.40
C ASP A 24 7.80 -3.65 18.43
N THR A 25 9.08 -3.81 18.11
CA THR A 25 10.03 -2.69 18.06
C THR A 25 10.13 -2.05 16.69
N THR A 26 9.83 -2.77 15.62
CA THR A 26 9.95 -2.25 14.25
C THR A 26 8.62 -1.71 13.75
N ALA A 27 7.62 -2.56 13.55
CA ALA A 27 6.35 -2.18 12.97
C ALA A 27 5.56 -1.26 13.90
N THR A 28 5.38 -1.65 15.16
CA THR A 28 4.62 -0.85 16.14
C THR A 28 5.25 0.51 16.39
N THR A 29 6.59 0.61 16.55
CA THR A 29 7.27 1.89 16.73
C THR A 29 7.15 2.79 15.50
N ILE A 30 7.36 2.26 14.30
CA ILE A 30 7.21 3.05 13.07
C ILE A 30 5.77 3.54 12.91
N ILE A 31 4.77 2.69 13.15
CA ILE A 31 3.36 3.09 13.10
C ILE A 31 3.12 4.20 14.10
N THR A 32 3.55 4.04 15.35
CA THR A 32 3.38 5.04 16.41
C THR A 32 4.03 6.38 16.04
N ASN A 33 5.22 6.37 15.43
CA ASN A 33 5.89 7.58 14.98
C ASN A 33 5.14 8.29 13.84
N LEU A 34 4.41 7.55 13.00
CA LEU A 34 3.69 8.11 11.86
C LEU A 34 2.25 8.54 12.20
N SER A 35 1.58 7.85 13.12
CA SER A 35 0.18 8.12 13.52
C SER A 35 0.05 8.92 14.82
N GLY A 36 1.10 8.94 15.64
CA GLY A 36 1.04 9.42 17.03
C GLY A 36 0.44 8.41 18.02
N THR A 37 0.03 7.23 17.57
CA THR A 37 -0.61 6.18 18.40
C THR A 37 -0.20 4.77 17.99
N ALA A 38 -0.17 3.85 18.94
CA ALA A 38 0.04 2.43 18.63
C ALA A 38 -1.04 1.91 17.65
N PRO A 39 -0.72 0.93 16.78
CA PRO A 39 -1.71 0.32 15.89
C PRO A 39 -2.85 -0.27 16.71
N ALA A 40 -4.09 0.07 16.35
CA ALA A 40 -5.27 -0.54 16.94
C ALA A 40 -5.35 -2.03 16.55
N ALA A 41 -5.97 -2.85 17.40
CA ALA A 41 -6.24 -4.25 17.07
C ALA A 41 -7.04 -4.34 15.75
N GLY A 42 -6.58 -5.19 14.84
CA GLY A 42 -7.18 -5.36 13.52
C GLY A 42 -7.03 -4.16 12.57
N SER A 43 -6.13 -3.21 12.86
CA SER A 43 -5.80 -2.12 11.92
C SER A 43 -4.76 -2.50 10.87
N LEU A 44 -4.22 -3.72 10.95
CA LEU A 44 -3.23 -4.24 10.01
C LEU A 44 -3.89 -5.25 9.08
N SER A 45 -3.36 -5.34 7.87
CA SER A 45 -3.69 -6.38 6.90
C SER A 45 -2.44 -7.17 6.54
N LEU A 46 -2.52 -8.48 6.69
CA LEU A 46 -1.51 -9.43 6.23
C LEU A 46 -1.89 -9.94 4.84
N TYR A 47 -0.87 -10.06 3.98
CA TYR A 47 -0.99 -10.56 2.62
C TYR A 47 0.04 -11.62 2.34
N PHE A 48 -0.39 -12.71 1.72
CA PHE A 48 0.49 -13.69 1.13
C PHE A 48 0.64 -13.45 -0.39
N PRO A 49 1.82 -13.70 -0.98
CA PRO A 49 2.00 -13.65 -2.43
C PRO A 49 0.96 -14.48 -3.16
N TYR A 50 0.50 -13.94 -4.30
CA TYR A 50 -0.50 -14.57 -5.17
C TYR A 50 -1.89 -14.75 -4.54
N ASP A 51 -2.10 -14.21 -3.34
CA ASP A 51 -3.40 -14.10 -2.68
C ASP A 51 -3.88 -12.65 -2.73
N LEU A 52 -5.17 -12.46 -3.03
CA LEU A 52 -5.83 -11.16 -3.01
C LEU A 52 -6.63 -10.92 -1.73
N THR A 53 -6.73 -11.92 -0.85
CA THR A 53 -7.39 -11.79 0.44
C THR A 53 -6.50 -11.01 1.41
N ASP A 54 -7.07 -9.98 2.03
CA ASP A 54 -6.47 -9.33 3.19
C ASP A 54 -6.89 -10.06 4.47
N TYR A 55 -5.90 -10.49 5.25
CA TYR A 55 -6.15 -11.09 6.55
C TYR A 55 -6.01 -10.03 7.62
N ASN A 56 -7.11 -9.76 8.33
CA ASN A 56 -7.13 -8.80 9.41
C ASN A 56 -6.18 -9.25 10.54
N ALA A 57 -5.16 -8.44 10.80
CA ALA A 57 -4.00 -8.83 11.58
C ALA A 57 -3.78 -7.92 12.78
N THR A 58 -3.18 -8.50 13.83
CA THR A 58 -2.68 -7.79 15.02
C THR A 58 -1.31 -8.35 15.37
N ILE A 59 -0.38 -7.47 15.75
CA ILE A 59 0.92 -7.89 16.28
C ILE A 59 0.70 -8.36 17.72
N ALA A 60 0.92 -9.64 17.98
CA ALA A 60 0.73 -10.21 19.32
C ALA A 60 1.99 -10.01 20.18
N ASP A 61 3.16 -10.23 19.59
CA ASP A 61 4.46 -10.03 20.20
C ASP A 61 5.53 -9.73 19.13
N ALA A 62 6.81 -9.80 19.50
CA ALA A 62 7.94 -9.53 18.62
C ALA A 62 7.93 -10.39 17.35
N ASP A 63 7.48 -11.64 17.41
CA ASP A 63 7.61 -12.58 16.30
C ASP A 63 6.27 -13.19 15.87
N THR A 64 5.15 -12.83 16.50
CA THR A 64 3.85 -13.44 16.22
C THR A 64 2.84 -12.44 15.69
N ILE A 65 2.19 -12.79 14.58
CA ILE A 65 1.05 -12.06 14.01
C ILE A 65 -0.21 -12.90 14.20
N THR A 66 -1.18 -12.38 14.95
CA THR A 66 -2.49 -13.01 15.09
C THR A 66 -3.45 -12.54 14.01
N LEU A 67 -4.16 -13.47 13.38
CA LEU A 67 -5.22 -13.19 12.41
C LEU A 67 -6.59 -13.38 13.06
N THR A 68 -7.55 -12.51 12.72
CA THR A 68 -8.93 -12.61 13.22
C THR A 68 -9.85 -13.32 12.23
N GLY A 69 -11.02 -13.76 12.69
CA GLY A 69 -12.00 -14.46 11.85
C GLY A 69 -11.59 -15.89 11.52
N ALA A 70 -11.81 -16.31 10.27
CA ALA A 70 -11.48 -17.66 9.81
C ALA A 70 -9.96 -17.90 9.62
N GLY A 71 -9.13 -16.84 9.71
CA GLY A 71 -7.70 -16.95 9.52
C GLY A 71 -7.25 -17.13 8.06
N ALA A 72 -5.96 -17.40 7.87
CA ALA A 72 -5.35 -17.64 6.59
C ALA A 72 -5.72 -19.00 6.01
N SER A 73 -6.41 -18.98 4.86
CA SER A 73 -6.72 -20.20 4.09
C SER A 73 -5.54 -20.73 3.29
N HIS A 74 -4.53 -19.88 3.07
CA HIS A 74 -3.31 -20.17 2.35
C HIS A 74 -2.16 -19.46 3.05
N ILE A 75 -1.14 -20.22 3.48
CA ILE A 75 0.05 -19.70 4.16
C ILE A 75 1.27 -20.11 3.35
N VAL A 76 2.12 -19.15 3.05
CA VAL A 76 3.43 -19.34 2.41
C VAL A 76 4.47 -18.54 3.17
N GLU A 77 5.76 -18.87 3.00
CA GLU A 77 6.82 -18.28 3.83
C GLU A 77 6.83 -16.76 3.73
N GLN A 78 6.73 -16.20 2.53
CA GLN A 78 6.78 -14.76 2.36
C GLN A 78 5.44 -14.11 2.70
N TYR A 79 5.46 -13.02 3.46
CA TYR A 79 4.28 -12.21 3.72
C TYR A 79 4.56 -10.71 3.57
N LYS A 80 3.47 -9.94 3.44
CA LYS A 80 3.49 -8.48 3.58
C LYS A 80 2.50 -8.06 4.66
N LEU A 81 2.95 -7.19 5.55
CA LEU A 81 2.13 -6.56 6.58
C LEU A 81 1.92 -5.09 6.22
N ALA A 82 0.67 -4.66 6.08
CA ALA A 82 0.30 -3.31 5.72
C ALA A 82 -0.55 -2.66 6.82
N TRP A 83 -0.29 -1.38 7.11
CA TRP A 83 -1.09 -0.56 8.01
C TRP A 83 -1.89 0.51 7.26
N THR A 84 -1.33 1.01 6.16
CA THR A 84 -1.98 1.98 5.27
C THR A 84 -1.71 1.62 3.82
N SER A 85 -2.59 2.10 2.94
CA SER A 85 -2.44 2.03 1.50
C SER A 85 -2.09 3.37 0.87
N TYR A 86 -1.59 3.29 -0.37
CA TYR A 86 -1.35 4.43 -1.24
C TYR A 86 -2.11 4.25 -2.55
N ALA A 87 -2.65 5.34 -3.10
CA ALA A 87 -3.24 5.34 -4.42
C ALA A 87 -2.82 6.59 -5.21
N LEU A 88 -2.60 6.42 -6.51
CA LEU A 88 -2.35 7.50 -7.45
C LEU A 88 -3.60 7.66 -8.31
N VAL A 89 -4.23 8.82 -8.23
CA VAL A 89 -5.54 9.07 -8.83
C VAL A 89 -5.50 10.40 -9.56
N VAL A 90 -5.97 10.40 -10.81
CA VAL A 90 -6.30 11.63 -11.54
C VAL A 90 -7.76 11.93 -11.22
N ASP A 91 -8.00 13.09 -10.60
CA ASP A 91 -9.35 13.56 -10.32
C ASP A 91 -9.96 14.08 -11.63
N GLU A 92 -11.10 13.52 -12.03
CA GLU A 92 -11.76 13.82 -13.31
C GLU A 92 -12.36 15.24 -13.34
N THR A 93 -12.52 15.87 -12.18
CA THR A 93 -13.12 17.21 -12.07
C THR A 93 -12.14 18.30 -12.47
N ASP A 94 -10.88 18.18 -12.05
CA ASP A 94 -9.85 19.21 -12.19
C ASP A 94 -8.62 18.73 -13.00
N ASN A 95 -8.62 17.47 -13.44
CA ASN A 95 -7.51 16.79 -14.13
C ASN A 95 -6.20 16.85 -13.33
N ASN A 96 -6.26 16.89 -12.00
CA ASN A 96 -5.07 16.91 -11.17
C ASN A 96 -4.72 15.49 -10.67
N LEU A 97 -3.42 15.19 -10.62
CA LEU A 97 -2.92 13.95 -10.05
C LEU A 97 -2.67 14.13 -8.54
N TYR A 98 -3.29 13.25 -7.76
CA TYR A 98 -3.16 13.21 -6.31
C TYR A 98 -2.52 11.89 -5.85
N LEU A 99 -1.72 12.00 -4.78
CA LEU A 99 -1.34 10.87 -3.94
C LEU A 99 -2.32 10.78 -2.78
N TYR A 100 -3.11 9.72 -2.74
CA TYR A 100 -3.90 9.34 -1.58
C TYR A 100 -3.07 8.44 -0.67
N TYR A 101 -3.16 8.67 0.63
CA TYR A 101 -2.47 7.93 1.68
C TYR A 101 -3.30 7.92 2.97
N ASN A 102 -2.85 7.16 3.97
CA ASN A 102 -3.53 7.06 5.27
C ASN A 102 -4.98 6.57 5.17
N PHE A 103 -5.21 5.52 4.38
CA PHE A 103 -6.48 4.79 4.34
C PHE A 103 -6.21 3.29 4.50
N ALA A 104 -7.27 2.57 4.87
CA ALA A 104 -7.17 1.16 5.21
C ALA A 104 -6.58 0.35 4.05
N PRO A 105 -5.64 -0.58 4.34
CA PRO A 105 -5.01 -1.40 3.33
C PRO A 105 -5.89 -2.60 3.00
N THR A 106 -7.12 -2.35 2.57
CA THR A 106 -8.08 -3.38 2.15
C THR A 106 -8.23 -3.31 0.63
N PRO A 107 -8.14 -4.44 -0.09
CA PRO A 107 -8.32 -4.47 -1.53
C PRO A 107 -9.73 -3.97 -1.88
N GLN A 108 -9.85 -3.28 -3.01
CA GLN A 108 -11.13 -2.78 -3.54
C GLN A 108 -11.84 -1.73 -2.66
N LEU A 109 -11.29 -1.38 -1.49
CA LEU A 109 -11.79 -0.26 -0.71
C LEU A 109 -11.46 1.06 -1.41
N LEU A 110 -12.43 1.96 -1.47
CA LEU A 110 -12.25 3.28 -2.06
C LEU A 110 -11.28 4.12 -1.21
N TYR A 111 -10.42 4.86 -1.90
CA TYR A 111 -9.45 5.81 -1.31
C TYR A 111 -10.11 7.05 -0.67
N THR A 112 -11.44 7.11 -0.63
CA THR A 112 -12.25 8.27 -0.24
C THR A 112 -12.10 8.67 1.24
N ASN A 113 -11.68 7.74 2.09
CA ASN A 113 -11.44 8.00 3.52
C ASN A 113 -9.98 8.40 3.84
N GLY A 114 -9.13 8.52 2.82
CA GLY A 114 -7.71 8.86 2.97
C GLY A 114 -7.42 10.35 2.97
N THR A 115 -6.19 10.70 3.36
CA THR A 115 -5.60 12.02 3.11
C THR A 115 -5.06 12.09 1.69
N ARG A 116 -5.12 13.25 1.03
CA ARG A 116 -4.54 13.42 -0.32
C ARG A 116 -3.56 14.59 -0.40
N SER A 117 -2.54 14.44 -1.23
CA SER A 117 -1.60 15.50 -1.60
C SER A 117 -1.57 15.69 -3.11
N LEU A 118 -1.60 16.94 -3.55
CA LEU A 118 -1.48 17.28 -4.97
C LEU A 118 -0.05 17.01 -5.44
N LEU A 119 0.11 16.16 -6.47
CA LEU A 119 1.42 15.88 -7.07
C LEU A 119 1.65 16.71 -8.33
N MET A 120 0.62 16.85 -9.18
CA MET A 120 0.74 17.55 -10.45
C MET A 120 -0.61 18.05 -10.94
N LYS A 121 -0.62 19.21 -11.59
CA LYS A 121 -1.82 19.80 -12.19
C LYS A 121 -1.93 19.53 -13.69
N ASN A 122 -3.15 19.65 -14.22
CA ASN A 122 -3.45 19.63 -15.66
C ASN A 122 -2.91 18.38 -16.37
N ILE A 123 -3.14 17.22 -15.79
CA ILE A 123 -2.76 15.93 -16.36
C ILE A 123 -3.73 15.54 -17.47
N SER A 124 -3.20 15.34 -18.68
CA SER A 124 -3.97 14.80 -19.81
C SER A 124 -3.84 13.29 -19.94
N THR A 125 -2.79 12.68 -19.38
CA THR A 125 -2.64 11.22 -19.34
C THR A 125 -1.83 10.80 -18.13
N PHE A 126 -2.37 9.87 -17.34
CA PHE A 126 -1.62 9.12 -16.33
C PHE A 126 -1.87 7.63 -16.53
N LYS A 127 -0.80 6.88 -16.80
CA LYS A 127 -0.87 5.42 -16.93
C LYS A 127 0.35 4.80 -16.29
N PHE A 128 0.16 3.65 -15.67
CA PHE A 128 1.26 2.84 -15.21
C PHE A 128 0.97 1.36 -15.47
N LYS A 129 2.03 0.58 -15.64
CA LYS A 129 1.96 -0.87 -15.72
C LYS A 129 3.12 -1.50 -14.97
N GLY A 130 2.84 -2.53 -14.20
CA GLY A 130 3.84 -3.45 -13.69
C GLY A 130 4.10 -4.56 -14.71
N ALA A 131 5.36 -4.87 -14.98
CA ALA A 131 5.76 -6.06 -15.73
C ALA A 131 7.05 -6.62 -15.13
N GLY A 132 6.98 -7.83 -14.55
CA GLY A 132 8.09 -8.40 -13.79
C GLY A 132 8.47 -7.51 -12.61
N HIS A 133 9.76 -7.15 -12.50
CA HIS A 133 10.30 -6.28 -11.45
C HIS A 133 10.36 -4.81 -11.86
N THR A 134 9.56 -4.38 -12.84
CA THR A 134 9.60 -2.99 -13.30
C THR A 134 8.21 -2.40 -13.31
N ILE A 135 8.09 -1.19 -12.77
CA ILE A 135 6.91 -0.35 -12.92
C ILE A 135 7.24 0.76 -13.90
N ARG A 136 6.45 0.85 -14.96
CA ARG A 136 6.60 1.87 -15.98
C ARG A 136 5.48 2.88 -15.85
N PHE A 137 5.83 4.14 -15.71
CA PHE A 137 4.92 5.27 -15.60
C PHE A 137 4.97 6.10 -16.87
N LYS A 138 3.80 6.53 -17.34
CA LYS A 138 3.63 7.57 -18.37
C LYS A 138 2.76 8.68 -17.81
N VAL A 139 3.29 9.89 -17.82
CA VAL A 139 2.59 11.10 -17.40
C VAL A 139 2.66 12.13 -18.51
N CYS A 140 1.52 12.70 -18.89
CA CYS A 140 1.43 13.84 -19.79
C CYS A 140 0.67 14.96 -19.10
N LYS A 141 1.17 16.19 -19.21
CA LYS A 141 0.48 17.38 -18.73
C LYS A 141 0.30 18.40 -19.83
N GLU A 142 -0.76 19.18 -19.74
CA GLU A 142 -1.04 20.31 -20.62
C GLU A 142 -0.77 21.63 -19.90
N GLU A 143 -0.06 22.51 -20.59
CA GLU A 143 0.25 23.85 -20.10
C GLU A 143 -0.10 24.87 -21.18
N ARG A 144 -0.72 25.96 -20.75
CA ARG A 144 -1.06 27.08 -21.63
C ARG A 144 0.10 28.04 -21.67
N ILE A 145 0.65 28.27 -22.86
CA ILE A 145 1.80 29.17 -23.06
C ILE A 145 1.43 30.48 -23.75
N SER A 146 0.23 30.57 -24.33
CA SER A 146 -0.36 31.82 -24.84
C SER A 146 -1.89 31.73 -24.87
N GLU A 147 -2.57 32.77 -25.33
CA GLU A 147 -4.05 32.79 -25.42
C GLU A 147 -4.65 31.70 -26.33
N ASP A 148 -3.90 31.18 -27.30
CA ASP A 148 -4.44 30.19 -28.25
C ASP A 148 -3.59 28.93 -28.34
N VAL A 149 -2.53 28.81 -27.53
CA VAL A 149 -1.58 27.70 -27.63
C VAL A 149 -1.45 26.97 -26.30
N ASN A 150 -1.85 25.70 -26.33
CA ASN A 150 -1.55 24.72 -25.31
C ASN A 150 -0.42 23.82 -25.81
N ILE A 151 0.53 23.51 -24.93
CA ILE A 151 1.57 22.51 -25.17
C ILE A 151 1.34 21.31 -24.27
N THR A 152 1.63 20.12 -24.79
CA THR A 152 1.61 18.89 -24.01
C THR A 152 3.04 18.40 -23.80
N ALA A 153 3.42 18.18 -22.54
CA ALA A 153 4.69 17.59 -22.18
C ALA A 153 4.46 16.19 -21.60
N CYS A 154 5.08 15.17 -22.21
CA CYS A 154 4.98 13.77 -21.78
C CYS A 154 6.34 13.25 -21.29
N LYS A 155 6.34 12.47 -20.22
CA LYS A 155 7.50 11.72 -19.75
C LYS A 155 7.12 10.29 -19.42
N GLU A 156 8.00 9.38 -19.81
CA GLU A 156 7.95 7.98 -19.45
C GLU A 156 9.17 7.64 -18.59
N LYS A 157 8.96 6.85 -17.53
CA LYS A 157 10.06 6.32 -16.71
C LYS A 157 9.76 4.91 -16.25
N ALA A 158 10.76 4.04 -16.37
CA ALA A 158 10.81 2.75 -15.72
C ALA A 158 11.48 2.88 -14.35
N VAL A 159 10.88 2.29 -13.34
CA VAL A 159 11.41 2.16 -11.99
C VAL A 159 11.60 0.66 -11.72
N PHE A 160 12.79 0.30 -11.25
CA PHE A 160 13.21 -1.06 -10.90
C PHE A 160 13.21 -1.23 -9.39
#